data_AF-A0A9D5ZH08-F1
#
_entry.id   AF-A0A9D5ZH08-F1
#
_cell.length_a   1.000
_cell.length_b   1.000
_cell.length_c   1.000
_cell.angle_alpha   90.00
_cell.angle_beta   90.00
_cell.angle_gamma   90.00
#
_symmetry.space_group_name_H-M   'P 1'
#
loop_
_entity.id
_entity.type
_entity.pdbx_description
1 polymer ?
#
loop_
_entity_poly.entity_id
_entity_poly.type
_entity_poly.pdbx_seq_one_letter_code
_entity_poly.pdbx_strand_id
1 'polypeptide(L)'
;MKRLFVLLLLIGLAFTGQARAGVYNPRLFTLDNGMRVVVLPNHRAPVILHMVWYKVGAADEPDGVSGVAHVLEHLMFKGTPKHPDGAFSRILAQNGGQENAFTGYDYTGYYQIVASDRLGLVMELEADRMTNLVLSEQDFQTERAVVLEERNQRTANSPAARLSEQAARHLYP
;
A
#
# COMPACT_ATOMS: atom_id res chain seq x y z
N MET A 1 -44.24 -18.84 39.91
CA MET A 1 -42.76 -18.77 39.73
C MET A 1 -42.30 -19.20 38.33
N LYS A 2 -42.70 -20.37 37.80
CA LYS A 2 -42.28 -20.84 36.45
C LYS A 2 -42.66 -19.91 35.28
N ARG A 3 -43.86 -19.31 35.29
CA ARG A 3 -44.32 -18.38 34.24
C ARG A 3 -43.59 -17.04 34.20
N LEU A 4 -43.11 -16.56 35.35
CA LEU A 4 -42.33 -15.32 35.46
C LEU A 4 -40.91 -15.50 34.93
N PHE A 5 -40.36 -16.70 35.12
CA PHE A 5 -39.03 -17.09 34.61
C PHE A 5 -39.00 -17.22 33.08
N VAL A 6 -40.08 -17.74 32.47
CA VAL A 6 -40.21 -17.84 31.01
C VAL A 6 -40.35 -16.45 30.36
N LEU A 7 -41.04 -15.51 31.01
CA LEU A 7 -41.19 -14.14 30.51
C LEU A 7 -39.86 -13.36 30.53
N LEU A 8 -39.07 -13.53 31.60
CA LEU A 8 -37.73 -12.94 31.71
C LEU A 8 -36.74 -13.51 30.68
N LEU A 9 -36.85 -14.81 30.35
CA LEU A 9 -36.02 -15.43 29.32
C LEU A 9 -36.33 -14.90 27.92
N LEU A 10 -37.61 -14.65 27.60
CA LEU A 10 -38.05 -14.12 26.32
C LEU A 10 -37.67 -12.64 26.12
N ILE A 11 -37.63 -11.84 27.20
CA ILE A 11 -37.15 -10.45 27.15
C ILE A 11 -35.63 -10.39 26.93
N GLY A 12 -34.87 -11.34 27.50
CA GLY A 12 -33.42 -11.45 27.29
C GLY A 12 -33.03 -11.76 25.84
N LEU A 13 -33.85 -12.54 25.12
CA LEU A 13 -33.62 -12.84 23.69
C LEU A 13 -33.98 -11.66 22.75
N ALA A 14 -34.90 -10.78 23.16
CA ALA A 14 -35.28 -9.60 22.38
C ALA A 14 -34.21 -8.48 22.39
N PHE A 15 -33.25 -8.53 23.33
CA PHE A 15 -32.11 -7.62 23.42
C PHE A 15 -30.83 -8.17 22.76
N THR A 16 -30.96 -9.07 21.79
CA THR A 16 -29.88 -9.30 20.82
C THR A 16 -29.83 -8.11 19.86
N GLY A 17 -29.37 -6.97 20.37
CA GLY A 17 -28.98 -5.86 19.50
C GLY A 17 -28.01 -6.43 18.49
N GLN A 18 -28.39 -6.41 17.19
CA GLN A 18 -27.45 -6.72 16.13
C GLN A 18 -26.27 -5.77 16.35
N ALA A 19 -25.16 -6.32 16.84
CA ALA A 19 -23.90 -5.61 16.83
C ALA A 19 -23.58 -5.39 15.35
N ARG A 20 -24.08 -4.30 14.79
CA ARG A 20 -23.57 -3.76 13.54
C ARG A 20 -22.14 -3.37 13.87
N ALA A 21 -21.20 -4.26 13.57
CA ALA A 21 -19.80 -3.91 13.50
C ALA A 21 -19.71 -2.81 12.44
N GLY A 22 -19.84 -1.56 12.87
CA GLY A 22 -19.56 -0.41 12.03
C GLY A 22 -18.10 -0.54 11.64
N VAL A 23 -17.86 -0.92 10.39
CA VAL A 23 -16.51 -1.03 9.81
C VAL A 23 -15.98 0.39 9.70
N TYR A 24 -15.38 0.90 10.78
CA TYR A 24 -14.65 2.17 10.94
C TYR A 24 -15.28 3.48 10.39
N ASN A 25 -16.49 3.44 9.83
CA ASN A 25 -17.21 4.56 9.20
C ASN A 25 -16.29 5.42 8.31
N PRO A 26 -15.81 4.88 7.16
CA PRO A 26 -14.89 5.62 6.31
C PRO A 26 -15.52 6.91 5.79
N ARG A 27 -14.70 7.97 5.69
CA ARG A 27 -15.05 9.20 4.97
C ARG A 27 -14.40 9.14 3.60
N LEU A 28 -15.22 9.30 2.56
CA LEU A 28 -14.78 9.27 1.17
C LEU A 28 -15.05 10.64 0.55
N PHE A 29 -14.07 11.17 -0.16
CA PHE A 29 -14.22 12.37 -0.97
C PHE A 29 -13.21 12.36 -2.12
N THR A 30 -13.42 13.24 -3.10
CA THR A 30 -12.54 13.40 -4.26
C THR A 30 -12.06 14.84 -4.29
N LEU A 31 -10.76 15.03 -4.47
CA LEU A 31 -10.17 16.35 -4.64
C LEU A 31 -10.46 16.90 -6.05
N ASP A 32 -10.30 18.21 -6.25
CA ASP A 32 -10.56 18.87 -7.53
C ASP A 32 -9.70 18.31 -8.69
N ASN A 33 -8.52 17.77 -8.38
CA ASN A 33 -7.62 17.10 -9.35
C ASN A 33 -8.01 15.64 -9.65
N GLY A 34 -9.13 15.15 -9.13
CA GLY A 34 -9.62 13.78 -9.33
C GLY A 34 -9.05 12.73 -8.38
N MET A 35 -8.11 13.09 -7.49
CA MET A 35 -7.58 12.14 -6.49
C MET A 35 -8.68 11.75 -5.50
N ARG A 36 -8.93 10.45 -5.38
CA ARG A 36 -9.87 9.88 -4.40
C ARG A 36 -9.18 9.70 -3.06
N VAL A 37 -9.81 10.19 -1.99
CA VAL A 37 -9.30 10.10 -0.63
C VAL A 37 -10.27 9.29 0.21
N VAL A 38 -9.71 8.34 0.96
CA VAL A 38 -10.44 7.48 1.88
C VAL A 38 -9.80 7.61 3.26
N VAL A 39 -10.56 8.10 4.22
CA VAL A 39 -10.11 8.28 5.61
C VAL A 39 -10.87 7.30 6.51
N LEU A 40 -10.14 6.45 7.23
CA LEU A 40 -10.70 5.52 8.22
C LEU A 40 -10.24 5.93 9.63
N PRO A 41 -11.04 6.72 10.38
CA PRO A 41 -10.65 7.13 11.73
C PRO A 41 -10.60 5.93 12.69
N ASN A 42 -9.45 5.74 13.34
CA ASN A 42 -9.27 4.76 14.40
C ASN A 42 -8.36 5.34 15.49
N HIS A 43 -8.93 5.67 16.65
CA HIS A 43 -8.23 6.35 17.75
C HIS A 43 -7.65 5.41 18.81
N ARG A 44 -7.43 4.12 18.48
CA ARG A 44 -6.86 3.14 19.44
C ARG A 44 -5.39 3.39 19.77
N ALA A 45 -4.64 4.03 18.87
CA ALA A 45 -3.25 4.41 19.05
C ALA A 45 -2.96 5.72 18.28
N PRO A 46 -2.00 6.55 18.73
CA PRO A 46 -1.63 7.78 18.04
C PRO A 46 -0.72 7.52 16.83
N VAL A 47 -1.11 6.57 15.97
CA VAL A 47 -0.36 6.10 14.80
C VAL A 47 -1.28 6.12 13.58
N ILE A 48 -0.74 6.46 12.41
CA ILE A 48 -1.45 6.49 11.13
C ILE A 48 -0.72 5.61 10.12
N LEU A 49 -1.50 4.80 9.39
CA LEU A 49 -1.10 4.20 8.12
C LEU A 49 -1.55 5.15 7.00
N HIS A 50 -0.60 5.76 6.32
CA HIS A 50 -0.82 6.57 5.11
C HIS A 50 -0.47 5.72 3.89
N MET A 51 -1.32 5.73 2.86
CA MET A 51 -1.07 4.98 1.62
C MET A 51 -1.43 5.81 0.39
N VAL A 52 -0.60 5.70 -0.64
CA VAL A 52 -0.93 6.15 -2.00
C VAL A 52 -1.01 4.94 -2.91
N TRP A 53 -2.13 4.82 -3.63
CA TRP A 53 -2.40 3.73 -4.55
C TRP A 53 -2.47 4.25 -5.98
N TYR A 54 -1.56 3.79 -6.82
CA TYR A 54 -1.58 4.05 -8.25
C TYR A 54 -2.32 2.90 -8.94
N LYS A 55 -3.31 3.25 -9.76
CA LYS A 55 -4.08 2.27 -10.57
C LYS A 55 -3.30 1.92 -11.85
N VAL A 56 -2.13 1.33 -11.66
CA VAL A 56 -1.25 0.81 -12.71
C VAL A 56 -0.45 -0.34 -12.11
N GLY A 57 -0.30 -1.45 -12.82
CA GLY A 57 0.50 -2.59 -12.39
C GLY A 57 1.04 -3.41 -13.55
N ALA A 58 1.44 -4.65 -13.29
CA ALA A 58 2.04 -5.53 -14.30
C ALA A 58 1.11 -5.83 -15.48
N ALA A 59 -0.21 -5.76 -15.31
CA ALA A 59 -1.17 -6.00 -16.38
C ALA A 59 -1.26 -4.84 -17.39
N ASP A 60 -0.76 -3.65 -17.04
CA ASP A 60 -0.76 -2.47 -17.91
C ASP A 60 0.53 -2.33 -18.72
N GLU A 61 1.48 -3.26 -18.54
CA GLU A 61 2.80 -3.20 -19.18
C GLU A 61 2.72 -3.64 -20.65
N PRO A 62 3.43 -2.94 -21.57
CA PRO A 62 3.49 -3.38 -22.95
C PRO A 62 4.36 -4.63 -23.10
N ASP A 63 4.01 -5.46 -24.08
CA ASP A 63 4.79 -6.64 -24.43
C ASP A 63 6.27 -6.29 -24.69
N GLY A 64 7.16 -7.09 -24.13
CA GLY A 64 8.61 -6.89 -24.25
C GLY A 64 9.22 -5.90 -23.25
N VAL A 65 8.41 -5.23 -22.43
CA VAL A 65 8.87 -4.30 -21.37
C VAL A 65 8.33 -4.68 -19.98
N SER A 66 8.14 -5.98 -19.75
CA SER A 66 7.61 -6.49 -18.48
C SER A 66 8.50 -6.16 -17.28
N GLY A 67 7.88 -5.90 -16.14
CA GLY A 67 8.51 -5.54 -14.87
C GLY A 67 8.77 -4.06 -14.69
N VAL A 68 8.40 -3.20 -15.64
CA VAL A 68 8.62 -1.74 -15.56
C VAL A 68 7.86 -1.09 -14.41
N ALA A 69 6.64 -1.54 -14.08
CA ALA A 69 5.89 -1.05 -12.93
C ALA A 69 6.63 -1.34 -11.62
N HIS A 70 7.17 -2.56 -11.49
CA HIS A 70 7.95 -2.96 -10.33
C HIS A 70 9.31 -2.25 -10.26
N VAL A 71 9.99 -2.05 -11.39
CA VAL A 71 11.24 -1.27 -11.39
C VAL A 71 10.99 0.19 -11.01
N LEU A 72 9.89 0.80 -11.47
CA LEU A 72 9.51 2.15 -11.07
C LEU A 72 9.24 2.24 -9.56
N GLU A 73 8.64 1.20 -8.97
CA GLU A 73 8.47 1.09 -7.51
C GLU A 73 9.81 1.26 -6.76
N HIS A 74 10.86 0.56 -7.21
CA HIS A 74 12.20 0.68 -6.61
C HIS A 74 12.79 2.08 -6.82
N LEU A 75 12.55 2.67 -8.00
CA LEU A 75 13.08 3.99 -8.34
C LEU A 75 12.38 5.14 -7.62
N MET A 76 11.16 4.96 -7.13
CA MET A 76 10.41 5.96 -6.34
C MET A 76 11.06 6.33 -5.00
N PHE A 77 12.16 5.66 -4.64
CA PHE A 77 12.98 5.96 -3.48
C PHE A 77 14.29 6.69 -3.81
N LYS A 78 14.59 6.97 -5.08
CA LYS A 78 15.84 7.64 -5.49
C LYS A 78 15.83 9.15 -5.26
N GLY A 79 14.64 9.73 -5.26
CA GLY A 79 14.41 11.08 -4.74
C GLY A 79 13.94 12.07 -5.78
N THR A 80 13.88 13.31 -5.33
CA THR A 80 13.38 14.48 -6.06
C THR A 80 14.37 15.64 -5.90
N PRO A 81 14.20 16.78 -6.60
CA PRO A 81 15.03 17.95 -6.35
C PRO A 81 14.93 18.47 -4.92
N LYS A 82 13.75 18.32 -4.28
CA LYS A 82 13.52 18.76 -2.91
C LYS A 82 14.05 17.75 -1.88
N HIS A 83 13.98 16.47 -2.19
CA HIS A 83 14.38 15.36 -1.33
C HIS A 83 15.29 14.39 -2.10
N PRO A 84 16.56 14.76 -2.34
CA PRO A 84 17.47 13.97 -3.18
C PRO A 84 18.02 12.73 -2.46
N ASP A 85 18.56 11.81 -3.24
CA ASP A 85 19.44 10.71 -2.81
C ASP A 85 18.84 9.86 -1.68
N GLY A 86 17.57 9.42 -1.79
CA GLY A 86 16.91 8.64 -0.74
C GLY A 86 16.61 9.42 0.55
N ALA A 87 16.52 10.76 0.47
CA ALA A 87 16.12 11.58 1.60
C ALA A 87 14.73 11.20 2.14
N PHE A 88 13.81 10.72 1.29
CA PHE A 88 12.49 10.23 1.70
C PHE A 88 12.62 9.24 2.87
N SER A 89 13.33 8.13 2.65
CA SER A 89 13.49 7.06 3.64
C SER A 89 14.24 7.53 4.89
N ARG A 90 15.26 8.38 4.72
CA ARG A 90 16.01 8.94 5.85
C ARG A 90 15.15 9.84 6.73
N ILE A 91 14.39 10.76 6.12
CA ILE A 91 13.50 11.67 6.84
C ILE A 91 12.44 10.88 7.60
N LEU A 92 11.87 9.84 6.97
CA LEU A 92 10.87 9.01 7.61
C LEU A 92 11.45 8.26 8.82
N ALA A 93 12.61 7.63 8.66
CA ALA A 93 13.30 6.91 9.74
C ALA A 93 13.66 7.84 10.91
N GLN A 94 14.13 9.06 10.64
CA GLN A 94 14.42 10.08 11.67
C GLN A 94 13.17 10.50 12.46
N ASN A 95 11.99 10.36 11.86
CA ASN A 95 10.70 10.61 12.50
C ASN A 95 10.06 9.34 13.09
N GLY A 96 10.81 8.23 13.20
CA GLY A 96 10.33 6.97 13.76
C GLY A 96 9.31 6.26 12.88
N GLY A 97 9.21 6.63 11.61
CA GLY A 97 8.30 6.01 10.66
C GLY A 97 8.87 4.76 10.00
N GLN A 98 7.98 3.93 9.48
CA GLN A 98 8.29 2.79 8.62
C GLN A 98 7.63 3.00 7.27
N GLU A 99 8.27 2.53 6.21
CA GLU A 99 7.73 2.57 4.85
C GLU A 99 7.93 1.26 4.14
N ASN A 100 7.10 1.03 3.13
CA ASN A 100 7.35 0.03 2.11
C ASN A 100 6.53 0.34 0.86
N ALA A 101 6.72 -0.46 -0.17
CA ALA A 101 5.92 -0.45 -1.38
C ALA A 101 5.63 -1.89 -1.84
N PHE A 102 4.70 -2.01 -2.79
CA PHE A 102 4.39 -3.26 -3.43
C PHE A 102 3.72 -3.03 -4.79
N THR A 103 4.03 -3.88 -5.75
CA THR A 103 3.42 -3.89 -7.08
C THR A 103 2.71 -5.21 -7.32
N GLY A 104 1.46 -5.13 -7.77
CA GLY A 104 0.65 -6.25 -8.22
C GLY A 104 0.33 -6.15 -9.71
N TYR A 105 -0.63 -6.95 -10.15
CA TYR A 105 -1.11 -6.90 -11.54
C TYR A 105 -1.87 -5.61 -11.84
N ASP A 106 -2.71 -5.14 -10.91
CA ASP A 106 -3.65 -4.03 -11.16
C ASP A 106 -3.26 -2.70 -10.51
N TYR A 107 -2.21 -2.69 -9.67
CA TYR A 107 -1.84 -1.53 -8.88
C TYR A 107 -0.39 -1.58 -8.39
N THR A 108 0.12 -0.39 -8.05
CA THR A 108 1.32 -0.19 -7.23
C THR A 108 0.93 0.66 -6.03
N GLY A 109 1.24 0.17 -4.83
CA GLY A 109 0.93 0.82 -3.56
C GLY A 109 2.21 1.22 -2.83
N TYR A 110 2.18 2.40 -2.23
CA TYR A 110 3.22 2.86 -1.32
C TYR A 110 2.59 3.23 0.00
N TYR A 111 3.27 2.95 1.11
CA TYR A 111 2.74 3.29 2.42
C TYR A 111 3.79 3.69 3.43
N GLN A 112 3.32 4.46 4.42
CA GLN A 112 4.09 4.86 5.59
C GLN A 112 3.25 4.62 6.85
N ILE A 113 3.90 4.11 7.89
CA ILE A 113 3.36 4.02 9.24
C ILE A 113 4.12 5.04 10.08
N VAL A 114 3.40 6.04 10.61
CA VAL A 114 4.00 7.16 11.36
C VAL A 114 3.16 7.54 12.58
N ALA A 115 3.75 8.29 13.51
CA ALA A 115 2.99 8.97 14.55
C ALA A 115 1.94 9.92 13.92
N SER A 116 0.76 10.02 14.55
CA SER A 116 -0.38 10.75 13.98
C SER A 116 -0.11 12.24 13.70
N ASP A 117 0.80 12.87 14.45
CA ASP A 117 1.25 14.24 14.29
C ASP A 117 2.29 14.43 13.16
N ARG A 118 2.59 13.37 12.40
CA ARG A 118 3.48 13.38 11.21
C ARG A 118 2.72 13.14 9.90
N LEU A 119 1.39 13.11 9.91
CA LEU A 119 0.59 12.94 8.69
C LEU A 119 0.93 13.97 7.60
N GLY A 120 1.06 15.24 7.98
CA GLY A 120 1.40 16.30 7.03
C GLY A 120 2.76 16.08 6.37
N LEU A 121 3.74 15.56 7.11
CA LEU A 121 5.07 15.25 6.59
C LEU A 121 5.00 14.17 5.50
N VAL A 122 4.34 13.03 5.76
CA VAL A 122 4.27 11.94 4.77
C VAL A 122 3.42 12.31 3.56
N MET A 123 2.37 13.12 3.74
CA MET A 123 1.59 13.66 2.62
C MET A 123 2.45 14.58 1.73
N GLU A 124 3.30 15.43 2.33
CA GLU A 124 4.22 16.29 1.58
C GLU A 124 5.24 15.48 0.79
N LEU A 125 5.87 14.49 1.43
CA LEU A 125 6.86 13.63 0.79
C LEU A 125 6.25 12.83 -0.38
N GLU A 126 5.05 12.28 -0.19
CA GLU A 126 4.33 11.54 -1.23
C GLU A 126 3.90 12.45 -2.39
N ALA A 127 3.37 13.63 -2.10
CA ALA A 127 2.99 14.60 -3.12
C ALA A 127 4.20 15.07 -3.94
N ASP A 128 5.35 15.27 -3.30
CA ASP A 128 6.59 15.67 -3.98
C ASP A 128 7.09 14.58 -4.94
N ARG A 129 7.22 13.33 -4.46
CA ARG A 129 7.69 12.25 -5.35
C ARG A 129 6.69 11.86 -6.44
N MET A 130 5.39 12.14 -6.25
CA MET A 130 4.37 11.91 -7.27
C MET A 130 4.61 12.72 -8.54
N THR A 131 5.18 13.93 -8.44
CA THR A 131 5.34 14.83 -9.60
C THR A 131 6.78 15.22 -9.91
N ASN A 132 7.71 15.04 -8.97
CA ASN A 132 9.06 15.57 -9.07
C ASN A 132 10.15 14.49 -9.01
N LEU A 133 9.81 13.23 -9.33
CA LEU A 133 10.79 12.15 -9.33
C LEU A 133 11.91 12.42 -10.34
N VAL A 134 13.16 12.28 -9.91
CA VAL A 134 14.33 12.40 -10.78
C VAL A 134 14.90 11.02 -11.02
N LEU A 135 14.88 10.60 -12.28
CA LEU A 135 15.41 9.31 -12.71
C LEU A 135 16.70 9.51 -13.47
N SER A 136 17.80 8.97 -12.95
CA SER A 136 19.06 8.90 -13.66
C SER A 136 19.24 7.51 -14.28
N GLU A 137 19.96 7.44 -15.40
CA GLU A 137 20.34 6.16 -16.01
C GLU A 137 21.15 5.29 -15.03
N GLN A 138 21.99 5.93 -14.21
CA GLN A 138 22.80 5.24 -13.20
C GLN A 138 21.93 4.57 -12.14
N ASP A 139 20.90 5.27 -11.63
CA ASP A 139 19.96 4.72 -10.67
C ASP A 139 19.16 3.57 -11.28
N PHE A 140 18.70 3.74 -12.51
CA PHE A 140 17.99 2.70 -13.25
C PHE A 140 18.82 1.41 -13.37
N GLN A 141 20.08 1.51 -13.82
CA GLN A 141 20.92 0.32 -13.98
C GLN A 141 21.24 -0.35 -12.65
N THR A 142 21.42 0.45 -11.59
CA THR A 142 21.65 -0.08 -10.24
C THR A 142 20.43 -0.84 -9.72
N GLU A 143 19.26 -0.23 -9.76
CA GLU A 143 18.02 -0.87 -9.28
C GLU A 143 17.58 -2.03 -10.15
N ARG A 144 17.81 -1.96 -11.46
CA ARG A 144 17.57 -3.10 -12.35
C ARG A 144 18.39 -4.33 -11.92
N ALA A 145 19.64 -4.16 -11.51
CA ALA A 145 20.44 -5.27 -10.99
C ALA A 145 19.87 -5.83 -9.67
N VAL A 146 19.38 -4.96 -8.78
CA VAL A 146 18.71 -5.36 -7.52
C VAL A 146 17.43 -6.14 -7.81
N VAL A 147 16.58 -5.66 -8.71
CA VAL A 147 15.33 -6.33 -9.10
C VAL A 147 15.59 -7.70 -9.74
N LEU A 148 16.65 -7.83 -10.54
CA LEU A 148 17.04 -9.13 -11.09
C LEU A 148 17.45 -10.12 -9.99
N GLU A 149 18.16 -9.66 -8.96
CA GLU A 149 18.51 -10.52 -7.83
C GLU A 149 17.31 -10.85 -6.95
N GLU A 150 16.39 -9.90 -6.77
CA GLU A 150 15.12 -10.17 -6.10
C GLU A 150 14.33 -11.25 -6.84
N ARG A 151 14.27 -11.20 -8.18
CA ARG A 151 13.65 -12.26 -8.99
C ARG A 151 14.34 -13.60 -8.76
N ASN A 152 15.68 -13.63 -8.70
CA ASN A 152 16.42 -14.86 -8.43
C ASN A 152 16.02 -15.44 -7.06
N GLN A 153 16.00 -14.60 -6.03
CA GLN A 153 15.69 -14.99 -4.67
C GLN A 153 14.22 -15.42 -4.49
N ARG A 154 13.26 -14.62 -4.97
CA ARG A 154 11.82 -14.81 -4.72
C ARG A 154 11.17 -15.80 -5.69
N THR A 155 11.66 -15.88 -6.93
CA THR A 155 11.03 -16.69 -7.99
C THR A 155 11.94 -17.80 -8.47
N ALA A 156 13.13 -17.49 -9.00
CA ALA A 156 13.95 -18.51 -9.67
C ALA A 156 14.39 -19.66 -8.73
N ASN A 157 14.66 -19.33 -7.46
CA ASN A 157 15.10 -20.29 -6.44
C ASN A 157 13.94 -20.83 -5.58
N SER A 158 12.68 -20.57 -5.95
CA SER A 158 11.49 -21.06 -5.23
C SER A 158 10.64 -21.95 -6.15
N PRO A 159 10.59 -23.28 -5.91
CA PRO A 159 9.79 -24.20 -6.73
C PRO A 159 8.31 -23.83 -6.79
N ALA A 160 7.74 -23.38 -5.66
CA ALA A 160 6.35 -22.95 -5.59
C ALA A 160 6.11 -21.68 -6.43
N ALA A 161 7.00 -20.69 -6.36
CA ALA A 161 6.88 -19.47 -7.15
C ALA A 161 7.01 -19.75 -8.66
N ARG A 162 7.96 -20.62 -9.05
CA ARG A 162 8.09 -21.06 -10.46
C ARG A 162 6.83 -21.76 -10.95
N LEU A 163 6.24 -22.65 -10.15
CA LEU A 163 4.99 -23.31 -10.50
C LEU A 163 3.88 -22.29 -10.71
N SER A 164 3.72 -21.34 -9.79
CA SER A 164 2.71 -20.27 -9.91
C SER A 164 2.92 -19.40 -11.15
N GLU A 165 4.17 -19.01 -11.46
CA GLU A 165 4.51 -18.24 -12.68
C GLU A 165 4.14 -19.01 -13.95
N GLN A 166 4.51 -20.30 -14.03
CA GLN A 166 4.17 -21.11 -15.19
C GLN A 166 2.65 -21.37 -15.28
N ALA A 167 1.97 -21.61 -14.17
CA ALA A 167 0.52 -21.79 -14.17
C ALA A 167 -0.19 -20.51 -14.67
N ALA A 168 0.20 -19.34 -14.16
CA ALA A 168 -0.37 -18.06 -14.60
C ALA A 168 -0.19 -17.85 -16.11
N ARG A 169 1.01 -18.09 -16.63
CA ARG A 169 1.30 -17.99 -18.08
C ARG A 169 0.40 -18.88 -18.95
N HIS A 170 0.02 -20.08 -18.48
CA HIS A 170 -0.81 -21.00 -19.25
C HIS A 170 -2.31 -20.75 -19.07
N LEU A 171 -2.72 -20.19 -17.93
CA LEU A 171 -4.12 -19.83 -17.67
C LEU A 171 -4.52 -18.52 -18.36
N TYR A 172 -3.58 -17.61 -18.56
CA TYR A 172 -3.78 -16.30 -19.19
C TYR A 172 -2.75 -16.12 -20.34
N PRO A 173 -3.00 -16.74 -21.51
CA PRO A 173 -2.08 -16.72 -22.65
C PRO A 173 -2.05 -15.39 -23.42
#